data_AF-A0A971URZ4-F1
#
_entry.id   AF-A0A971URZ4-F1
#
_cell.length_a   1.000
_cell.length_b   1.000
_cell.length_c   1.000
_cell.angle_alpha   90.00
_cell.angle_beta   90.00
_cell.angle_gamma   90.00
#
_symmetry.space_group_name_H-M   'P 1'
#
loop_
_entity.id
_entity.type
_entity.pdbx_description
1 polymer ?
#
loop_
_entity_poly.entity_id
_entity_poly.type
_entity_poly.pdbx_seq_one_letter_code
_entity_poly.pdbx_strand_id
1 'polypeptide(L)'
;MKRAIVLVLMLVFLLALPAYAYANLEDKLENHWLKDEMDKDFFLYYFSYLAREDFKRFNPQEAIREDEFLLSFSSLLKNKGYSTVELDFGSSIKRINMVKVVGNKLAEIINHTSKDIELPFTDIESISVEEREALKLLYSLGIIKGQSSAKFNPNSNTSQAEAIVVLQRVRDYLDSLNAERKEIPFKLLGIVETYTGAEGIRSRLEGDKVIVTITKMFPTPGYTVKVEKIVYEKGLYKIYLDISPPDPDRFLPQVIVYKTITIEIDKEQLIDAPYNFIWG
;
A
#
# COMPACT_ATOMS: atom_id res chain seq x y z
N MET A 1 -8.50 48.78 17.31
CA MET A 1 -7.46 48.89 16.24
C MET A 1 -6.20 48.05 16.52
N LYS A 2 -5.57 48.09 17.71
CA LYS A 2 -4.34 47.30 17.98
C LYS A 2 -4.50 45.77 17.89
N ARG A 3 -5.65 45.19 18.28
CA ARG A 3 -5.89 43.73 18.21
C ARG A 3 -6.15 43.20 16.79
N ALA A 4 -6.73 44.02 15.90
CA ALA A 4 -6.95 43.65 14.50
C ALA A 4 -5.63 43.66 13.70
N ILE A 5 -4.72 44.59 14.02
CA ILE A 5 -3.40 44.68 13.39
C ILE A 5 -2.52 43.47 13.75
N VAL A 6 -2.58 42.97 15.00
CA VAL A 6 -1.83 41.77 15.42
C VAL A 6 -2.34 40.49 14.74
N LEU A 7 -3.65 40.37 14.53
CA LEU A 7 -4.26 39.25 13.81
C LEU A 7 -3.90 39.25 12.32
N VAL A 8 -3.87 40.42 11.68
CA VAL A 8 -3.42 40.54 10.27
C VAL A 8 -1.92 40.26 10.16
N LEU A 9 -1.08 40.70 11.11
CA LEU A 9 0.36 40.39 11.12
C LEU A 9 0.66 38.90 11.30
N MET A 10 -0.06 38.18 12.17
CA MET A 10 0.09 36.72 12.28
C MET A 10 -0.40 35.97 11.03
N LEU A 11 -1.46 36.44 10.38
CA LEU A 11 -1.98 35.84 9.14
C LEU A 11 -1.05 36.08 7.95
N VAL A 12 -0.42 37.26 7.87
CA VAL A 12 0.60 37.59 6.86
C VAL A 12 1.90 36.81 7.11
N PHE A 13 2.27 36.52 8.37
CA PHE A 13 3.44 35.69 8.68
C PHE A 13 3.22 34.21 8.33
N LEU A 14 1.98 33.69 8.45
CA LEU A 14 1.63 32.34 8.00
C LEU A 14 1.64 32.19 6.47
N LEU A 15 1.38 33.28 5.74
CA LEU A 15 1.37 33.30 4.26
C LEU A 15 2.72 33.69 3.65
N ALA A 16 3.71 34.11 4.45
CA ALA A 16 5.04 34.51 3.98
C ALA A 16 6.05 33.34 3.88
N LEU A 17 5.66 32.12 4.26
CA LEU A 17 6.53 30.93 4.20
C LEU A 17 6.72 30.21 2.84
N PRO A 18 6.20 30.63 1.66
CA PRO A 18 6.40 29.84 0.45
C PRO A 18 7.42 30.36 -0.57
N ALA A 19 8.17 31.44 -0.32
CA ALA A 19 9.18 31.93 -1.29
C ALA A 19 10.63 31.65 -0.85
N TYR A 20 11.00 32.05 0.37
CA TYR A 20 12.39 31.96 0.85
C TYR A 20 12.83 30.53 1.14
N ALA A 21 11.98 29.72 1.78
CA ALA A 21 12.24 28.31 1.99
C ALA A 21 12.44 27.58 0.65
N TYR A 22 11.62 27.89 -0.35
CA TYR A 22 11.70 27.26 -1.67
C TYR A 22 12.96 27.69 -2.45
N ALA A 23 13.43 28.93 -2.30
CA ALA A 23 14.71 29.36 -2.87
C ALA A 23 15.89 28.56 -2.30
N ASN A 24 15.95 28.40 -0.97
CA ASN A 24 17.02 27.61 -0.32
C ASN A 24 16.98 26.13 -0.74
N LEU A 25 15.80 25.56 -0.96
CA LEU A 25 15.67 24.21 -1.49
C LEU A 25 16.16 24.09 -2.95
N GLU A 26 15.82 25.06 -3.80
CA GLU A 26 16.29 25.09 -5.20
C GLU A 26 17.82 25.18 -5.28
N ASP A 27 18.44 25.99 -4.41
CA ASP A 27 19.91 26.09 -4.33
C ASP A 27 20.55 24.75 -3.93
N LYS A 28 19.94 24.02 -2.98
CA LYS A 28 20.41 22.68 -2.58
C LYS A 28 20.30 21.63 -3.69
N LEU A 29 19.45 21.87 -4.68
CA LEU A 29 19.18 20.97 -5.80
C LEU A 29 19.83 21.45 -7.10
N GLU A 30 20.62 22.54 -7.04
CA GLU A 30 21.27 23.08 -8.21
C GLU A 30 22.16 22.01 -8.87
N ASN A 31 21.96 21.78 -10.17
CA ASN A 31 22.66 20.77 -10.96
C ASN A 31 22.50 19.32 -10.46
N HIS A 32 21.50 19.04 -9.60
CA HIS A 32 21.24 17.69 -9.10
C HIS A 32 20.00 17.08 -9.75
N TRP A 33 20.09 15.81 -10.16
CA TRP A 33 19.01 15.07 -10.83
C TRP A 33 17.72 14.98 -10.01
N LEU A 34 17.82 15.02 -8.68
CA LEU A 34 16.64 15.03 -7.79
C LEU A 34 15.73 16.24 -8.05
N LYS A 35 16.26 17.34 -8.60
CA LYS A 35 15.48 18.53 -8.93
C LYS A 35 14.27 18.21 -9.81
N ASP A 36 14.45 17.30 -10.77
CA ASP A 36 13.42 16.94 -11.75
C ASP A 36 12.56 15.76 -11.28
N GLU A 37 13.02 14.96 -10.31
CA GLU A 37 12.31 13.77 -9.82
C GLU A 37 11.54 14.00 -8.50
N MET A 38 11.88 15.04 -7.74
CA MET A 38 11.34 15.22 -6.39
C MET A 38 9.91 15.77 -6.40
N ASP A 39 9.04 15.07 -5.68
CA ASP A 39 7.76 15.59 -5.24
C ASP A 39 8.00 16.42 -3.97
N LYS A 40 7.86 17.74 -4.10
CA LYS A 40 8.16 18.70 -3.02
C LYS A 40 7.24 18.50 -1.81
N ASP A 41 5.95 18.23 -2.04
CA ASP A 41 4.98 18.04 -0.96
C ASP A 41 5.28 16.74 -0.21
N PHE A 42 5.63 15.69 -0.95
CA PHE A 42 6.10 14.44 -0.36
C PHE A 42 7.32 14.64 0.52
N PHE A 43 8.34 15.31 0.00
CA PHE A 43 9.58 15.59 0.71
C PHE A 43 9.31 16.39 1.99
N LEU A 44 8.56 17.49 1.90
CA LEU A 44 8.24 18.34 3.06
C LEU A 44 7.42 17.59 4.11
N TYR A 45 6.56 16.65 3.71
CA TYR A 45 5.72 15.90 4.63
C TYR A 45 6.49 14.77 5.33
N TYR A 46 7.11 13.86 4.56
CA TYR A 46 7.73 12.65 5.12
C TYR A 46 9.17 12.88 5.61
N PHE A 47 9.89 13.84 5.02
CA PHE A 47 11.28 14.18 5.37
C PHE A 47 11.37 15.57 6.02
N SER A 48 10.34 15.98 6.75
CA SER A 48 10.24 17.31 7.36
C SER A 48 11.45 17.70 8.22
N TYR A 49 12.17 16.74 8.81
CA TYR A 49 13.39 16.98 9.60
C TYR A 49 14.59 17.43 8.75
N LEU A 50 14.63 17.10 7.45
CA LEU A 50 15.63 17.63 6.49
C LEU A 50 15.27 19.05 6.04
N ALA A 51 13.98 19.41 6.06
CA ALA A 51 13.49 20.73 5.68
C ALA A 51 13.61 21.80 6.77
N ARG A 52 13.91 21.40 8.02
CA ARG A 52 14.08 22.33 9.14
C ARG A 52 15.29 23.25 8.94
N GLU A 53 15.22 24.42 9.57
CA GLU A 53 16.30 25.42 9.56
C GLU A 53 16.76 25.72 8.13
N ASP A 54 15.82 26.04 7.24
CA ASP A 54 16.12 26.39 5.85
C ASP A 54 16.92 25.32 5.11
N PHE A 55 16.51 24.06 5.24
CA PHE A 55 17.14 22.91 4.56
C PHE A 55 18.62 22.72 4.90
N LYS A 56 19.08 23.24 6.05
CA LYS A 56 20.49 23.16 6.47
C LYS A 56 21.04 21.73 6.48
N ARG A 57 20.22 20.78 6.94
CA ARG A 57 20.57 19.34 7.00
C ARG A 57 20.32 18.58 5.70
N PHE A 58 19.64 19.19 4.73
CA PHE A 58 19.42 18.58 3.44
C PHE A 58 20.66 18.74 2.57
N ASN A 59 21.21 17.61 2.17
CA ASN A 59 22.26 17.48 1.17
C ASN A 59 21.95 16.19 0.38
N PRO A 60 21.49 16.30 -0.89
CA PRO A 60 20.96 15.14 -1.60
C PRO A 60 21.98 14.02 -1.83
N GLN A 61 23.29 14.29 -1.77
CA GLN A 61 24.35 13.28 -1.95
C GLN A 61 24.84 12.67 -0.64
N GLU A 62 24.53 13.28 0.50
CA GLU A 62 24.93 12.74 1.80
C GLU A 62 24.14 11.48 2.16
N ALA A 63 24.77 10.62 2.96
CA ALA A 63 24.11 9.43 3.49
C ALA A 63 22.94 9.82 4.39
N ILE A 64 21.79 9.16 4.22
CA ILE A 64 20.69 9.27 5.18
C ILE A 64 20.98 8.41 6.41
N ARG A 65 20.61 8.92 7.58
CA ARG A 65 20.64 8.14 8.83
C ARG A 65 19.58 7.05 8.79
N GLU A 66 19.87 5.90 9.40
CA GLU A 66 18.96 4.75 9.35
C GLU A 66 17.65 5.02 10.07
N ASP A 67 17.70 5.59 11.28
CA ASP A 67 16.52 5.99 12.05
C ASP A 67 15.64 6.98 11.29
N GLU A 68 16.24 7.95 10.59
CA GLU A 68 15.55 8.95 9.78
C GLU A 68 14.84 8.32 8.57
N PHE A 69 15.52 7.41 7.88
CA PHE A 69 14.90 6.63 6.80
C PHE A 69 13.71 5.81 7.33
N LEU A 70 13.91 5.05 8.42
CA LEU A 70 12.89 4.19 9.02
C LEU A 70 11.71 5.00 9.57
N LEU A 71 11.96 6.19 10.11
CA LEU A 71 10.92 7.13 10.55
C LEU A 71 10.07 7.62 9.37
N SER A 72 10.72 8.03 8.28
CA SER A 72 10.03 8.48 7.06
C SER A 72 9.20 7.36 6.46
N PHE A 73 9.76 6.16 6.37
CA PHE A 73 9.06 4.99 5.85
C PHE A 73 7.89 4.58 6.75
N SER A 74 8.07 4.54 8.07
CA SER A 74 7.00 4.26 9.03
C SER A 74 5.88 5.30 8.96
N SER A 75 6.21 6.57 8.77
CA SER A 75 5.24 7.66 8.63
C SER A 75 4.42 7.51 7.34
N LEU A 76 5.07 7.11 6.23
CA LEU A 76 4.40 6.77 4.97
C LEU A 76 3.44 5.59 5.16
N LEU A 77 3.92 4.47 5.71
CA LEU A 77 3.11 3.27 5.95
C LEU A 77 1.88 3.57 6.80
N LYS A 78 2.07 4.30 7.91
CA LYS A 78 0.98 4.70 8.81
C LYS A 78 -0.04 5.58 8.08
N ASN A 79 0.41 6.54 7.28
CA ASN A 79 -0.48 7.39 6.50
C ASN A 79 -1.29 6.59 5.45
N LYS A 80 -0.72 5.53 4.89
CA LYS A 80 -1.40 4.60 3.98
C LYS A 80 -2.20 3.49 4.68
N GLY A 81 -2.27 3.51 6.01
CA GLY A 81 -3.07 2.56 6.80
C GLY A 81 -2.43 1.18 6.98
N TYR A 82 -1.10 1.08 6.89
CA TYR A 82 -0.34 -0.15 7.14
C TYR A 82 0.38 -0.09 8.49
N SER A 83 0.74 -1.27 9.02
CA SER A 83 1.62 -1.38 10.19
C SER A 83 3.02 -0.81 9.87
N THR A 84 3.70 -0.27 10.88
CA THR A 84 5.03 0.36 10.73
C THR A 84 6.14 -0.69 10.75
N VAL A 85 7.38 -0.24 10.53
CA VAL A 85 8.59 -1.05 10.71
C VAL A 85 9.23 -0.77 12.07
N GLU A 86 10.06 -1.68 12.56
CA GLU A 86 10.87 -1.44 13.75
C GLU A 86 11.89 -0.34 13.49
N LEU A 87 12.11 0.52 14.49
CA LEU A 87 13.12 1.57 14.42
C LEU A 87 14.46 1.01 14.91
N ASP A 88 15.49 1.18 14.10
CA ASP A 88 16.88 0.94 14.47
C ASP A 88 17.66 2.27 14.44
N PHE A 89 18.63 2.40 15.33
CA PHE A 89 19.40 3.63 15.55
C PHE A 89 20.80 3.56 14.91
N GLY A 90 20.86 3.12 13.66
CA GLY A 90 22.09 3.13 12.87
C GLY A 90 22.51 4.53 12.40
N SER A 91 23.82 4.74 12.27
CA SER A 91 24.38 6.01 11.79
C SER A 91 24.08 6.28 10.31
N SER A 92 23.95 5.24 9.50
CA SER A 92 23.60 5.31 8.08
C SER A 92 23.05 3.97 7.60
N ILE A 93 22.13 3.99 6.64
CA ILE A 93 21.57 2.77 6.04
C ILE A 93 22.24 2.43 4.71
N LYS A 94 22.80 1.21 4.61
CA LYS A 94 23.28 0.67 3.32
C LYS A 94 22.12 0.44 2.36
N ARG A 95 22.38 0.54 1.06
CA ARG A 95 21.36 0.32 0.03
C ARG A 95 20.70 -1.04 0.13
N ILE A 96 21.46 -2.09 0.43
CA ILE A 96 20.89 -3.43 0.58
C ILE A 96 19.98 -3.55 1.81
N ASN A 97 20.31 -2.88 2.92
CA ASN A 97 19.47 -2.86 4.12
C ASN A 97 18.16 -2.10 3.85
N MET A 98 18.24 -0.96 3.14
CA MET A 98 17.05 -0.24 2.67
C MET A 98 16.15 -1.15 1.83
N VAL A 99 16.73 -1.87 0.86
CA VAL A 99 16.00 -2.83 0.01
C VAL A 99 15.36 -3.92 0.84
N LYS A 100 16.09 -4.50 1.80
CA LYS A 100 15.55 -5.55 2.67
C LYS A 100 14.35 -5.07 3.45
N VAL A 101 14.44 -3.91 4.13
CA VAL A 101 13.35 -3.37 4.95
C VAL A 101 12.12 -3.02 4.09
N VAL A 102 12.32 -2.31 2.97
CA VAL A 102 11.20 -1.92 2.10
C VAL A 102 10.59 -3.14 1.40
N GLY A 103 11.43 -4.03 0.86
CA GLY A 103 11.02 -5.22 0.15
C GLY A 103 10.24 -6.19 1.03
N ASN A 104 10.75 -6.50 2.22
CA ASN A 104 10.05 -7.36 3.17
C ASN A 104 8.70 -6.78 3.56
N LYS A 105 8.64 -5.46 3.80
CA LYS A 105 7.38 -4.82 4.16
C LYS A 105 6.36 -4.83 3.02
N LEU A 106 6.80 -4.57 1.79
CA LEU A 106 5.89 -4.63 0.65
C LEU A 106 5.43 -6.06 0.37
N ALA A 107 6.30 -7.06 0.49
CA ALA A 107 5.94 -8.48 0.36
C ALA A 107 4.85 -8.88 1.37
N GLU A 108 4.97 -8.44 2.63
CA GLU A 108 3.93 -8.61 3.66
C GLU A 108 2.60 -7.97 3.23
N ILE A 109 2.63 -6.73 2.73
CA ILE A 109 1.43 -5.97 2.34
C ILE A 109 0.68 -6.63 1.19
N ILE A 110 1.39 -7.13 0.18
CA ILE A 110 0.76 -7.67 -1.04
C ILE A 110 0.56 -9.19 -0.99
N ASN A 111 1.06 -9.86 0.06
CA ASN A 111 1.04 -11.33 0.21
C ASN A 111 1.52 -12.06 -1.06
N HIS A 112 2.51 -11.48 -1.76
CA HIS A 112 3.03 -11.94 -3.04
C HIS A 112 4.55 -12.00 -2.96
N THR A 113 5.12 -13.03 -3.58
CA THR A 113 6.57 -13.23 -3.71
C THR A 113 7.07 -12.61 -5.00
N SER A 114 8.39 -12.38 -5.09
CA SER A 114 8.98 -11.83 -6.32
C SER A 114 8.65 -12.73 -7.53
N LYS A 115 8.40 -12.11 -8.70
CA LYS A 115 8.40 -12.86 -9.97
C LYS A 115 9.82 -13.35 -10.21
N ASP A 116 9.98 -14.55 -10.75
CA ASP A 116 11.30 -15.05 -11.10
C ASP A 116 11.85 -14.28 -12.31
N ILE A 117 12.53 -13.18 -12.01
CA ILE A 117 13.13 -12.27 -12.97
C ILE A 117 14.65 -12.28 -12.80
N GLU A 118 15.35 -12.14 -13.92
CA GLU A 118 16.78 -11.87 -13.91
C GLU A 118 17.03 -10.39 -13.61
N LEU A 119 17.88 -10.14 -12.61
CA LEU A 119 18.35 -8.79 -12.29
C LEU A 119 19.54 -8.47 -13.19
N PRO A 120 19.62 -7.26 -13.78
CA PRO A 120 20.72 -6.90 -14.67
C PRO A 120 22.02 -6.52 -13.91
N PHE A 121 22.03 -6.63 -12.58
CA PHE A 121 23.12 -6.15 -11.74
C PHE A 121 24.23 -7.18 -11.62
N THR A 122 25.46 -6.75 -11.89
CA THR A 122 26.66 -7.61 -11.87
C THR A 122 27.33 -7.69 -10.50
N ASP A 123 26.91 -6.86 -9.55
CA ASP A 123 27.57 -6.61 -8.27
C ASP A 123 26.72 -7.07 -7.07
N ILE A 124 25.84 -8.05 -7.30
CA ILE A 124 24.92 -8.59 -6.31
C ILE A 124 25.19 -10.06 -5.99
N GLU A 125 26.36 -10.61 -6.33
CA GLU A 125 26.68 -12.01 -6.00
C GLU A 125 26.80 -12.25 -4.49
N SER A 126 27.30 -11.26 -3.76
CA SER A 126 27.57 -11.35 -2.32
C SER A 126 26.36 -11.11 -1.41
N ILE A 127 25.20 -10.75 -1.95
CA ILE A 127 23.99 -10.53 -1.14
C ILE A 127 23.31 -11.88 -0.84
N SER A 128 22.65 -11.96 0.30
CA SER A 128 21.90 -13.14 0.73
C SER A 128 20.72 -13.44 -0.20
N VAL A 129 20.18 -14.65 -0.09
CA VAL A 129 18.98 -15.06 -0.86
C VAL A 129 17.78 -14.16 -0.54
N GLU A 130 17.56 -13.84 0.74
CA GLU A 130 16.47 -12.96 1.17
C GLU A 130 16.61 -11.55 0.57
N GLU A 131 17.80 -10.96 0.64
CA GLU A 131 18.08 -9.65 0.06
C GLU A 131 17.91 -9.65 -1.47
N ARG A 132 18.27 -10.75 -2.13
CA ARG A 132 18.06 -10.92 -3.58
C ARG A 132 16.58 -10.96 -3.93
N GLU A 133 15.77 -11.67 -3.16
CA GLU A 133 14.31 -11.74 -3.37
C GLU A 133 13.64 -10.38 -3.13
N ALA A 134 14.05 -9.66 -2.07
CA ALA A 134 13.62 -8.29 -1.83
C ALA A 134 14.01 -7.36 -3.00
N LEU A 135 15.23 -7.49 -3.51
CA LEU A 135 15.71 -6.71 -4.65
C LEU A 135 14.94 -7.04 -5.94
N LYS A 136 14.69 -8.32 -6.23
CA LYS A 136 13.86 -8.77 -7.35
C LYS A 136 12.46 -8.17 -7.27
N LEU A 137 11.83 -8.25 -6.10
CA LEU A 137 10.51 -7.67 -5.88
C LEU A 137 10.52 -6.17 -6.18
N LEU A 138 11.38 -5.39 -5.51
CA LEU A 138 11.40 -3.93 -5.68
C LEU A 138 11.80 -3.49 -7.09
N TYR A 139 12.65 -4.27 -7.78
CA TYR A 139 12.98 -4.04 -9.19
C TYR A 139 11.77 -4.31 -10.10
N SER A 140 11.07 -5.41 -9.90
CA SER A 140 9.86 -5.76 -10.66
C SER A 140 8.73 -4.73 -10.50
N LEU A 141 8.66 -4.07 -9.35
CA LEU A 141 7.71 -3.00 -9.06
C LEU A 141 8.16 -1.63 -9.58
N GLY A 142 9.35 -1.52 -10.16
CA GLY A 142 9.92 -0.25 -10.65
C GLY A 142 10.36 0.72 -9.54
N ILE A 143 10.38 0.27 -8.28
CA ILE A 143 10.79 1.07 -7.12
C ILE A 143 12.31 1.26 -7.12
N ILE A 144 13.04 0.16 -7.33
CA ILE A 144 14.51 0.15 -7.44
C ILE A 144 14.92 -0.02 -8.90
N LYS A 145 15.78 0.88 -9.40
CA LYS A 145 16.27 0.84 -10.79
C LYS A 145 17.78 0.54 -10.93
N GLY A 146 18.51 0.48 -9.81
CA GLY A 146 19.98 0.46 -9.81
C GLY A 146 20.58 1.87 -9.86
N GLN A 147 21.90 1.98 -9.66
CA GLN A 147 22.65 3.23 -9.87
C GLN A 147 23.09 3.39 -11.33
N SER A 148 23.17 2.27 -12.06
CA SER A 148 23.32 2.24 -13.51
C SER A 148 22.57 1.03 -14.06
N SER A 149 22.57 0.85 -15.37
CA SER A 149 21.96 -0.32 -16.02
C SER A 149 22.53 -1.67 -15.56
N ALA A 150 23.77 -1.70 -15.01
CA ALA A 150 24.46 -2.94 -14.64
C ALA A 150 25.01 -2.96 -13.20
N LYS A 151 24.78 -1.92 -12.40
CA LYS A 151 25.28 -1.80 -11.01
C LYS A 151 24.19 -1.36 -10.03
N PHE A 152 24.13 -2.06 -8.90
CA PHE A 152 23.27 -1.73 -7.77
C PHE A 152 24.05 -1.11 -6.59
N ASN A 153 25.31 -1.50 -6.39
CA ASN A 153 26.21 -1.11 -5.30
C ASN A 153 25.66 -1.40 -3.89
N PRO A 154 25.40 -2.68 -3.52
CA PRO A 154 24.65 -3.05 -2.30
C PRO A 154 25.27 -2.54 -0.99
N ASN A 155 26.60 -2.42 -0.95
CA ASN A 155 27.34 -2.02 0.25
C ASN A 155 27.50 -0.51 0.43
N SER A 156 27.12 0.30 -0.56
CA SER A 156 27.21 1.76 -0.44
C SER A 156 26.09 2.30 0.45
N ASN A 157 26.35 3.44 1.08
CA ASN A 157 25.33 4.14 1.85
C ASN A 157 24.25 4.70 0.93
N THR A 158 23.00 4.65 1.40
CA THR A 158 21.87 5.26 0.72
C THR A 158 21.95 6.77 0.89
N SER A 159 21.93 7.51 -0.21
CA SER A 159 21.89 8.98 -0.15
C SER A 159 20.50 9.52 0.25
N GLN A 160 20.44 10.75 0.74
CA GLN A 160 19.16 11.42 1.03
C GLN A 160 18.26 11.49 -0.22
N ALA A 161 18.84 11.74 -1.40
CA ALA A 161 18.09 11.75 -2.65
C ALA A 161 17.49 10.38 -3.01
N GLU A 162 18.28 9.32 -2.90
CA GLU A 162 17.82 7.96 -3.18
C GLU A 162 16.70 7.55 -2.21
N ALA A 163 16.83 7.88 -0.93
CA ALA A 163 15.80 7.61 0.07
C ALA A 163 14.47 8.29 -0.26
N ILE A 164 14.49 9.58 -0.62
CA ILE A 164 13.30 10.35 -1.00
C ILE A 164 12.61 9.69 -2.19
N VAL A 165 13.37 9.41 -3.26
CA VAL A 165 12.82 8.88 -4.51
C VAL A 165 12.30 7.45 -4.36
N VAL A 166 13.00 6.60 -3.59
CA VAL A 166 12.51 5.26 -3.29
C VAL A 166 11.19 5.33 -2.53
N LEU A 167 11.09 6.16 -1.48
CA LEU A 167 9.83 6.26 -0.73
C LEU A 167 8.71 6.95 -1.52
N GLN A 168 9.01 7.88 -2.44
CA GLN A 168 8.03 8.41 -3.39
C GLN A 168 7.44 7.29 -4.26
N ARG A 169 8.30 6.45 -4.85
CA ARG A 169 7.85 5.32 -5.68
C ARG A 169 7.08 4.28 -4.87
N VAL A 170 7.45 4.07 -3.61
CA VAL A 170 6.67 3.24 -2.69
C VAL A 170 5.29 3.84 -2.46
N ARG A 171 5.19 5.15 -2.20
CA ARG A 171 3.89 5.83 -2.06
C ARG A 171 3.05 5.63 -3.32
N ASP A 172 3.61 5.90 -4.49
CA ASP A 172 2.89 5.82 -5.76
C ASP A 172 2.39 4.39 -6.03
N TYR A 173 3.20 3.38 -5.72
CA TYR A 173 2.79 1.98 -5.78
C TYR A 173 1.67 1.66 -4.77
N LEU A 174 1.80 2.08 -3.51
CA LEU A 174 0.74 1.87 -2.52
C LEU A 174 -0.56 2.60 -2.89
N ASP A 175 -0.45 3.76 -3.55
CA ASP A 175 -1.61 4.47 -4.09
C ASP A 175 -2.22 3.76 -5.28
N SER A 176 -1.43 3.15 -6.16
CA SER A 176 -1.98 2.33 -7.25
C SER A 176 -2.73 1.10 -6.73
N LEU A 177 -2.28 0.49 -5.63
CA LEU A 177 -3.03 -0.61 -4.97
C LEU A 177 -4.42 -0.18 -4.46
N ASN A 178 -4.57 1.11 -4.09
CA ASN A 178 -5.82 1.67 -3.59
C ASN A 178 -6.66 2.32 -4.70
N ALA A 179 -6.04 2.76 -5.81
CA ALA A 179 -6.69 3.28 -7.00
C ALA A 179 -7.50 2.20 -7.73
N GLU A 180 -7.18 0.92 -7.49
CA GLU A 180 -7.91 -0.24 -7.99
C GLU A 180 -9.15 -0.60 -7.15
N ARG A 181 -9.68 0.31 -6.31
CA ARG A 181 -11.00 0.08 -5.67
C ARG A 181 -12.07 0.03 -6.76
N LYS A 182 -12.32 -1.18 -7.28
CA LYS A 182 -13.27 -1.45 -8.35
C LYS A 182 -14.44 -2.20 -7.76
N GLU A 183 -15.63 -1.63 -7.86
CA GLU A 183 -16.85 -2.38 -7.61
C GLU A 183 -17.05 -3.38 -8.75
N ILE A 184 -17.21 -4.64 -8.40
CA ILE A 184 -17.31 -5.75 -9.35
C ILE A 184 -18.79 -6.04 -9.57
N PRO A 185 -19.33 -5.82 -10.78
CA PRO A 185 -20.69 -6.20 -11.09
C PRO A 185 -20.82 -7.72 -11.06
N PHE A 186 -21.95 -8.20 -10.56
CA PHE A 186 -22.26 -9.62 -10.49
C PHE A 186 -23.73 -9.85 -10.80
N LYS A 187 -24.05 -11.07 -11.24
CA LYS A 187 -25.41 -11.55 -11.44
C LYS A 187 -25.76 -12.55 -10.36
N LEU A 188 -26.88 -12.34 -9.66
CA LEU A 188 -27.41 -13.32 -8.74
C LEU A 188 -27.98 -14.51 -9.52
N LEU A 189 -27.51 -15.72 -9.21
CA LEU A 189 -28.06 -16.96 -9.77
C LEU A 189 -29.10 -17.60 -8.85
N GLY A 190 -28.92 -17.50 -7.53
CA GLY A 190 -29.91 -18.02 -6.59
C GLY A 190 -29.44 -17.98 -5.14
N ILE A 191 -30.39 -18.22 -4.24
CA ILE A 191 -30.17 -18.34 -2.81
C ILE A 191 -30.90 -19.60 -2.34
N VAL A 192 -30.18 -20.47 -1.63
CA VAL A 192 -30.73 -21.72 -1.07
C VAL A 192 -30.49 -21.74 0.43
N GLU A 193 -31.45 -22.26 1.18
CA GLU A 193 -31.32 -22.53 2.61
C GLU A 193 -31.24 -24.05 2.83
N THR A 194 -30.29 -24.48 3.67
CA THR A 194 -30.10 -25.88 4.04
C THR A 194 -29.86 -26.02 5.55
N TYR A 195 -30.04 -27.22 6.09
CA TYR A 195 -29.75 -27.54 7.49
C TYR A 195 -28.38 -28.18 7.71
N THR A 196 -27.64 -28.39 6.62
CA THR A 196 -26.28 -28.94 6.62
C THR A 196 -25.42 -28.14 5.66
N GLY A 197 -24.18 -27.85 6.06
CA GLY A 197 -23.28 -27.04 5.25
C GLY A 197 -22.01 -26.66 6.00
N ALA A 198 -21.12 -25.96 5.28
CA ALA A 198 -19.93 -25.35 5.84
C ALA A 198 -19.91 -23.87 5.43
N GLU A 199 -19.70 -22.98 6.40
CA GLU A 199 -19.51 -21.56 6.14
C GLU A 199 -18.23 -21.32 5.33
N GLY A 200 -18.30 -20.38 4.39
CA GLY A 200 -17.13 -20.00 3.60
C GLY A 200 -17.51 -19.46 2.23
N ILE A 201 -16.47 -19.04 1.49
CA ILE A 201 -16.57 -18.60 0.11
C ILE A 201 -15.77 -19.58 -0.75
N ARG A 202 -16.38 -20.02 -1.85
CA ARG A 202 -15.75 -20.88 -2.86
C ARG A 202 -15.97 -20.27 -4.23
N SER A 203 -14.99 -20.40 -5.12
CA SER A 203 -15.12 -19.97 -6.50
C SER A 203 -14.70 -21.09 -7.45
N ARG A 204 -15.30 -21.12 -8.64
CA ARG A 204 -14.90 -21.99 -9.74
C ARG A 204 -15.06 -21.30 -11.09
N LEU A 205 -14.29 -21.74 -12.07
CA LEU A 205 -14.35 -21.24 -13.43
C LEU A 205 -15.38 -22.03 -14.24
N GLU A 206 -16.22 -21.33 -14.98
CA GLU A 206 -17.14 -21.91 -15.96
C GLU A 206 -17.05 -21.08 -17.25
N GLY A 207 -16.27 -21.53 -18.23
CA GLY A 207 -16.09 -20.79 -19.49
C GLY A 207 -15.46 -19.41 -19.28
N ASP A 208 -16.16 -18.36 -19.68
CA ASP A 208 -15.83 -16.94 -19.51
C ASP A 208 -16.35 -16.34 -18.19
N LYS A 209 -16.94 -17.16 -17.33
CA LYS A 209 -17.51 -16.76 -16.03
C LYS A 209 -16.73 -17.31 -14.85
N VAL A 210 -16.90 -16.63 -13.72
CA VAL A 210 -16.51 -17.10 -12.39
C VAL A 210 -17.77 -17.25 -11.55
N ILE A 211 -18.02 -18.48 -11.11
CA ILE A 211 -19.13 -18.80 -10.21
C ILE A 211 -18.62 -18.73 -8.78
N VAL A 212 -19.23 -17.89 -7.96
CA VAL A 212 -18.88 -17.72 -6.55
C VAL A 212 -20.04 -18.21 -5.69
N THR A 213 -19.73 -19.12 -4.77
CA THR A 213 -20.66 -19.71 -3.81
C THR A 213 -20.30 -19.22 -2.41
N ILE A 214 -21.23 -18.49 -1.80
CA ILE A 214 -21.04 -17.80 -0.52
C ILE A 214 -22.01 -18.41 0.48
N THR A 215 -21.50 -19.15 1.47
CA THR A 215 -22.32 -19.80 2.49
C THR A 215 -22.13 -19.10 3.83
N LYS A 216 -23.23 -18.67 4.45
CA LYS A 216 -23.26 -18.15 5.83
C LYS A 216 -24.10 -19.02 6.75
N MET A 217 -23.59 -19.24 7.96
CA MET A 217 -24.29 -19.94 9.03
C MET A 217 -25.14 -18.96 9.84
N PHE A 218 -26.37 -19.36 10.18
CA PHE A 218 -27.27 -18.61 11.04
C PHE A 218 -27.82 -19.49 12.16
N PRO A 219 -28.05 -18.94 13.36
CA PRO A 219 -28.48 -19.71 14.52
C PRO A 219 -29.92 -20.21 14.42
N THR A 220 -30.77 -19.55 13.62
CA THR A 220 -32.18 -19.89 13.40
C THR A 220 -32.59 -19.59 11.96
N PRO A 221 -33.67 -20.20 11.45
CA PRO A 221 -34.27 -19.80 10.18
C PRO A 221 -34.79 -18.35 10.20
N GLY A 222 -35.00 -17.76 9.03
CA GLY A 222 -35.67 -16.45 8.91
C GLY A 222 -34.74 -15.24 8.76
N TYR A 223 -33.43 -15.42 8.88
CA TYR A 223 -32.47 -14.39 8.46
C TYR A 223 -32.62 -14.09 6.96
N THR A 224 -32.47 -12.83 6.59
CA THR A 224 -32.27 -12.42 5.19
C THR A 224 -30.80 -12.15 4.97
N VAL A 225 -30.23 -12.65 3.87
CA VAL A 225 -28.85 -12.39 3.48
C VAL A 225 -28.81 -12.05 1.99
N LYS A 226 -28.06 -11.01 1.63
CA LYS A 226 -27.83 -10.59 0.25
C LYS A 226 -26.36 -10.23 0.08
N VAL A 227 -25.84 -10.39 -1.12
CA VAL A 227 -24.57 -9.74 -1.50
C VAL A 227 -24.90 -8.27 -1.74
N GLU A 228 -24.39 -7.39 -0.90
CA GLU A 228 -24.57 -5.94 -1.04
C GLU A 228 -23.70 -5.43 -2.19
N LYS A 229 -22.41 -5.74 -2.14
CA LYS A 229 -21.43 -5.36 -3.15
C LYS A 229 -20.20 -6.27 -3.09
N ILE A 230 -19.44 -6.26 -4.18
CA ILE A 230 -18.12 -6.88 -4.25
C ILE A 230 -17.14 -5.79 -4.62
N VAL A 231 -16.09 -5.64 -3.84
CA VAL A 231 -15.06 -4.63 -4.07
C VAL A 231 -13.74 -5.34 -4.23
N TYR A 232 -13.09 -5.13 -5.37
CA TYR A 232 -11.69 -5.46 -5.50
C TYR A 232 -10.88 -4.31 -4.90
N GLU A 233 -10.06 -4.62 -3.90
CA GLU A 233 -9.13 -3.65 -3.31
C GLU A 233 -7.92 -4.40 -2.74
N LYS A 234 -6.71 -3.84 -2.91
CA LYS A 234 -5.46 -4.42 -2.38
C LYS A 234 -5.25 -5.88 -2.80
N GLY A 235 -5.55 -6.23 -4.06
CA GLY A 235 -5.35 -7.59 -4.58
C GLY A 235 -6.42 -8.62 -4.18
N LEU A 236 -7.48 -8.20 -3.49
CA LEU A 236 -8.47 -9.10 -2.90
C LEU A 236 -9.88 -8.71 -3.31
N TYR A 237 -10.73 -9.71 -3.59
CA TYR A 237 -12.14 -9.51 -3.86
C TYR A 237 -12.94 -9.62 -2.55
N LYS A 238 -13.27 -8.48 -1.95
CA LYS A 238 -14.03 -8.40 -0.70
C LYS A 238 -15.53 -8.46 -0.97
N ILE A 239 -16.21 -9.42 -0.34
CA ILE A 239 -17.66 -9.61 -0.44
C ILE A 239 -18.32 -9.03 0.80
N TYR A 240 -19.16 -8.01 0.59
CA TYR A 240 -19.96 -7.40 1.63
C TYR A 240 -21.37 -8.00 1.61
N LEU A 241 -21.82 -8.47 2.77
CA LEU A 241 -23.16 -9.03 2.93
C LEU A 241 -24.06 -8.07 3.69
N ASP A 242 -25.26 -7.87 3.17
CA ASP A 242 -26.37 -7.26 3.91
C ASP A 242 -27.15 -8.38 4.59
N ILE A 243 -27.14 -8.38 5.93
CA ILE A 243 -27.76 -9.40 6.78
C ILE A 243 -28.79 -8.73 7.69
N SER A 244 -30.03 -9.18 7.59
CA SER A 244 -31.12 -8.75 8.47
C SER A 244 -31.63 -9.94 9.29
N PRO A 245 -31.71 -9.81 10.63
CA PRO A 245 -32.29 -10.84 11.48
C PRO A 245 -33.81 -10.99 11.20
N PRO A 246 -34.41 -12.14 11.56
CA PRO A 246 -35.85 -12.28 11.55
C PRO A 246 -36.51 -11.35 12.58
N ASP A 247 -37.82 -11.14 12.39
CA ASP A 247 -38.67 -10.47 13.37
C ASP A 247 -38.53 -11.13 14.77
N PRO A 248 -38.18 -10.36 15.82
CA PRO A 248 -37.94 -10.89 17.16
C PRO A 248 -39.19 -11.52 17.79
N ASP A 249 -40.40 -11.12 17.38
CA ASP A 249 -41.66 -11.65 17.91
C ASP A 249 -42.10 -12.95 17.21
N ARG A 250 -41.31 -13.40 16.22
CA ARG A 250 -41.60 -14.61 15.45
C ARG A 250 -41.10 -15.84 16.17
N PHE A 251 -42.00 -16.78 16.44
CA PHE A 251 -41.63 -18.12 16.90
C PHE A 251 -40.90 -18.88 15.78
N LEU A 252 -39.61 -19.15 16.00
CA LEU A 252 -38.73 -19.83 15.05
C LEU A 252 -38.13 -21.10 15.65
N PRO A 253 -37.94 -22.16 14.84
CA PRO A 253 -37.21 -23.35 15.27
C PRO A 253 -35.79 -23.01 15.72
N GLN A 254 -35.35 -23.60 16.82
CA GLN A 254 -33.99 -23.48 17.35
C GLN A 254 -33.05 -24.46 16.64
N VAL A 255 -32.80 -24.21 15.37
CA VAL A 255 -31.93 -25.04 14.53
C VAL A 255 -31.04 -24.16 13.65
N ILE A 256 -29.77 -24.55 13.54
CA ILE A 256 -28.81 -23.88 12.68
C ILE A 256 -29.22 -24.07 11.22
N VAL A 257 -29.14 -23.00 10.44
CA VAL A 257 -29.34 -23.02 8.99
C VAL A 257 -28.14 -22.43 8.28
N TYR A 258 -27.92 -22.88 7.05
CA TYR A 258 -26.91 -22.37 6.15
C TYR A 258 -27.62 -21.75 4.97
N LYS A 259 -27.31 -20.49 4.68
CA LYS A 259 -27.78 -19.83 3.46
C LYS A 259 -26.62 -19.73 2.48
N THR A 260 -26.79 -20.35 1.33
CA THR A 260 -25.82 -20.34 0.25
C THR A 260 -26.33 -19.45 -0.88
N ILE A 261 -25.58 -18.40 -1.16
CA ILE A 261 -25.80 -17.49 -2.28
C ILE A 261 -24.86 -17.91 -3.42
N THR A 262 -25.40 -18.07 -4.61
CA THR A 262 -24.62 -18.31 -5.82
C THR A 262 -24.71 -17.10 -6.74
N ILE A 263 -23.56 -16.57 -7.14
CA ILE A 263 -23.44 -15.46 -8.08
C ILE A 263 -22.53 -15.83 -9.25
N GLU A 264 -22.69 -15.10 -10.34
CA GLU A 264 -21.89 -15.17 -11.55
C GLU A 264 -21.20 -13.83 -11.80
N ILE A 265 -19.91 -13.87 -12.16
CA ILE A 265 -19.10 -12.69 -12.49
C ILE A 265 -18.41 -12.92 -13.84
N ASP A 266 -18.47 -11.93 -14.72
CA ASP A 266 -17.72 -11.90 -15.98
C ASP A 266 -16.21 -11.83 -15.72
N LYS A 267 -15.42 -12.70 -16.34
CA LYS A 267 -13.95 -12.68 -16.17
C LYS A 267 -13.32 -11.36 -16.56
N GLU A 268 -13.87 -10.69 -17.58
CA GLU A 268 -13.41 -9.37 -18.04
C GLU A 268 -13.54 -8.28 -16.96
N GLN A 269 -14.37 -8.51 -15.95
CA GLN A 269 -14.52 -7.59 -14.82
C GLN A 269 -13.47 -7.81 -13.74
N LEU A 270 -12.80 -8.95 -13.74
CA LEU A 270 -11.78 -9.35 -12.78
C LEU A 270 -10.39 -8.98 -13.31
N ILE A 271 -9.45 -8.66 -12.43
CA ILE A 271 -8.09 -8.23 -12.81
C ILE A 271 -7.26 -9.44 -13.22
N ASP A 272 -6.79 -10.24 -12.25
CA ASP A 272 -5.98 -11.42 -12.51
C ASP A 272 -6.36 -12.60 -11.61
N ALA A 273 -6.09 -13.81 -12.10
CA ALA A 273 -6.23 -15.05 -11.33
C ALA A 273 -4.96 -15.35 -10.51
N PRO A 274 -5.06 -16.05 -9.36
CA PRO A 274 -6.26 -16.67 -8.79
C PRO A 274 -7.24 -15.65 -8.18
N TYR A 275 -8.53 -15.88 -8.38
CA TYR A 275 -9.58 -15.00 -7.87
C TYR A 275 -9.84 -15.27 -6.38
N ASN A 276 -9.13 -14.53 -5.53
CA ASN A 276 -9.19 -14.68 -4.08
C ASN A 276 -10.33 -13.86 -3.49
N PHE A 277 -11.47 -14.52 -3.26
CA PHE A 277 -12.63 -13.92 -2.60
C PHE A 277 -12.55 -14.10 -1.08
N ILE A 278 -12.76 -13.00 -0.35
CA ILE A 278 -12.74 -12.97 1.11
C ILE A 278 -13.92 -12.16 1.66
N TRP A 279 -14.18 -12.28 2.96
CA TRP A 279 -15.16 -11.43 3.65
C TRP A 279 -14.66 -9.98 3.67
N GLY A 280 -15.57 -9.05 3.35
CA GLY A 280 -15.32 -7.61 3.34
C GLY A 280 -15.50 -6.93 4.69
#